data_AF-A0A963FEZ5-F1
#
_entry.id   AF-A0A963FEZ5-F1
#
_cell.length_a   1.000
_cell.length_b   1.000
_cell.length_c   1.000
_cell.angle_alpha   90.00
_cell.angle_beta   90.00
_cell.angle_gamma   90.00
#
_symmetry.space_group_name_H-M   'P 1'
#
loop_
_entity.id
_entity.type
_entity.pdbx_description
1 polymer ?
#
loop_
_entity_poly.entity_id
_entity_poly.type
_entity_poly.pdbx_seq_one_letter_code
_entity_poly.pdbx_strand_id
1 'polypeptide(L)' 'METQTHQRFVSLLTRKTIALVLAGGRGSRLYELTSWRAKPAVPFGGKFRIIDFPLSNAVNSGIRRI' A
#
# COMPACT_ATOMS: atom_id res chain seq x y z
N MET A 1 24.84 10.94 20.34
CA MET A 1 25.38 10.65 19.00
C MET A 1 24.79 9.38 18.38
N GLU A 2 24.47 8.32 19.15
CA GLU A 2 23.91 7.06 18.61
C GLU A 2 22.54 7.20 17.90
N THR A 3 21.68 8.11 18.37
CA THR A 3 20.33 8.33 17.81
C THR A 3 20.34 8.84 16.37
N GLN A 4 21.35 9.62 15.96
CA GLN A 4 21.47 10.12 14.58
C GLN A 4 21.85 9.00 13.59
N THR A 5 22.69 8.06 14.01
CA THR A 5 23.11 6.92 13.18
C THR A 5 21.94 5.99 12.90
N HIS A 6 21.13 5.70 13.93
CA HIS A 6 19.95 4.85 13.82
C HIS A 6 18.88 5.42 12.86
N GLN A 7 18.63 6.74 12.93
CA GLN A 7 17.70 7.43 12.03
C GLN A 7 18.15 7.37 10.55
N ARG A 8 19.46 7.54 10.29
CA ARG A 8 20.02 7.39 8.94
C ARG A 8 19.88 5.97 8.41
N PHE A 9 20.07 4.96 9.25
CA PHE A 9 19.94 3.56 8.87
C PHE A 9 18.51 3.21 8.40
N VAL A 10 17.48 3.61 9.14
CA VAL A 10 16.08 3.37 8.78
C VAL A 10 15.69 4.09 7.47
N SER A 11 16.17 5.32 7.27
CA SER A 11 15.96 6.07 6.02
C SER A 11 16.61 5.38 4.81
N LEU A 12 17.81 4.81 4.98
CA LEU A 12 18.47 4.05 3.91
C LEU A 12 17.75 2.74 3.60
N LEU A 13 17.29 2.02 4.62
CA LEU A 13 16.55 0.78 4.46
C LEU A 13 15.27 1.01 3.64
N THR A 14 14.44 1.97 4.07
CA THR A 14 13.17 2.31 3.41
C THR A 14 13.35 2.78 1.96
N ARG A 15 14.41 3.55 1.67
CA ARG A 15 14.77 3.95 0.29
C ARG A 15 15.23 2.78 -0.58
N LYS A 16 15.86 1.75 0.01
CA LYS A 16 16.36 0.56 -0.70
C LYS A 16 15.34 -0.57 -0.82
N THR A 17 14.18 -0.46 -0.18
CA THR A 17 13.06 -1.39 -0.33
C THR A 17 12.18 -1.05 -1.54
N ILE A 18 11.48 -2.04 -2.07
CA ILE A 18 10.40 -1.92 -3.06
C ILE A 18 9.16 -2.57 -2.44
N ALA A 19 8.02 -1.88 -2.46
CA ALA A 19 6.74 -2.46 -2.08
C ALA A 19 6.08 -3.07 -3.32
N LEU A 20 5.76 -4.37 -3.28
CA LEU A 20 4.98 -5.02 -4.34
C LEU A 20 3.57 -5.28 -3.84
N VAL A 21 2.58 -4.52 -4.32
CA VAL A 21 1.18 -4.70 -3.94
C VAL A 21 0.53 -5.73 -4.86
N LEU A 22 0.22 -6.91 -4.32
CA LEU A 22 -0.50 -7.97 -5.04
C LEU A 22 -1.99 -7.65 -5.14
N ALA A 23 -2.33 -6.70 -6.00
CA ALA A 23 -3.68 -6.19 -6.23
C ALA A 23 -4.54 -7.09 -7.15
N GLY A 24 -4.14 -8.34 -7.35
CA GLY A 24 -4.79 -9.31 -8.24
C GLY A 24 -5.79 -10.24 -7.55
N GLY A 25 -6.61 -10.90 -8.35
CA GLY A 25 -7.57 -11.91 -7.90
C GLY A 25 -9.03 -11.51 -8.15
N ARG A 26 -9.88 -12.49 -8.47
CA ARG A 26 -11.31 -12.25 -8.62
C ARG A 26 -11.95 -11.96 -7.26
N GLY A 27 -12.66 -10.84 -7.16
CA GLY A 27 -13.47 -10.48 -6.01
C GLY A 27 -14.75 -11.29 -5.90
N SER A 28 -14.76 -12.58 -6.22
CA SER A 28 -15.98 -13.40 -6.40
C SER A 28 -16.96 -13.34 -5.22
N ARG A 29 -16.44 -13.19 -4.00
CA ARG A 29 -17.24 -13.05 -2.76
C ARG A 29 -17.92 -11.69 -2.59
N LEU A 30 -17.57 -10.70 -3.42
CA LEU A 30 -18.16 -9.36 -3.44
C LEU A 30 -19.16 -9.18 -4.60
N TYR A 31 -19.39 -10.23 -5.39
CA TYR A 31 -20.39 -10.27 -6.46
C TYR A 31 -20.33 -9.01 -7.37
N GLU A 32 -21.47 -8.34 -7.55
CA GLU A 32 -21.64 -7.19 -8.45
C GLU A 32 -20.72 -6.00 -8.15
N LEU A 33 -20.21 -5.88 -6.92
CA LEU A 33 -19.24 -4.82 -6.59
C LEU A 33 -17.91 -5.00 -7.33
N THR A 34 -17.64 -6.20 -7.87
CA THR A 34 -16.42 -6.53 -8.60
C THR A 34 -16.69 -7.10 -10.00
N SER A 35 -17.90 -6.93 -10.53
CA SER A 35 -18.26 -7.45 -11.87
C SER A 35 -17.45 -6.79 -12.99
N TRP A 36 -17.16 -5.49 -12.86
CA TRP A 36 -16.40 -4.71 -13.86
C TRP A 36 -15.14 -4.04 -13.29
N ARG A 37 -14.86 -4.21 -12.00
CA ARG A 37 -13.68 -3.63 -11.33
C ARG A 37 -12.95 -4.67 -10.51
N ALA A 38 -11.63 -4.52 -10.40
CA ALA A 38 -10.84 -5.35 -9.51
C ALA A 38 -11.23 -5.10 -8.03
N LYS A 39 -11.12 -6.13 -7.18
CA LYS A 39 -11.40 -6.02 -5.74
C LYS A 39 -10.71 -4.81 -5.07
N PRO A 40 -9.44 -4.47 -5.37
CA PRO A 40 -8.80 -3.31 -4.74
C PRO A 40 -9.38 -1.96 -5.16
N ALA A 41 -10.11 -1.89 -6.28
CA ALA A 41 -10.77 -0.68 -6.77
C ALA A 41 -12.18 -0.47 -6.20
N VAL A 42 -12.64 -1.36 -5.31
CA VAL A 42 -13.93 -1.22 -4.61
C VAL A 42 -13.88 0.01 -3.69
N PRO A 43 -14.91 0.88 -3.70
CA PRO A 43 -14.97 2.03 -2.82
C PRO A 43 -15.08 1.63 -1.35
N PHE A 44 -14.44 2.39 -0.46
CA PHE A 44 -14.45 2.17 0.97
C PHE A 44 -14.42 3.51 1.70
N GLY A 45 -15.19 3.66 2.78
CA GLY A 45 -15.17 4.88 3.62
C GLY A 45 -15.54 6.17 2.87
N GLY A 46 -16.46 6.10 1.91
CA GLY A 46 -16.99 7.24 1.16
C GLY A 46 -16.09 7.72 0.01
N LYS A 47 -14.82 8.04 0.29
CA LYS A 47 -13.90 8.67 -0.69
C LYS A 47 -12.72 7.81 -1.12
N PHE A 48 -12.49 6.68 -0.47
CA PHE A 48 -11.31 5.85 -0.70
C PHE A 48 -11.65 4.59 -1.49
N ARG A 49 -10.61 3.87 -1.91
CA ARG A 49 -10.65 2.50 -2.41
C ARG A 49 -9.82 1.60 -1.50
N ILE A 50 -10.08 0.30 -1.55
CA ILE A 50 -9.33 -0.68 -0.73
C ILE A 50 -7.81 -0.57 -0.97
N ILE A 51 -7.37 -0.31 -2.20
CA ILE A 51 -5.94 -0.18 -2.54
C ILE A 51 -5.26 1.03 -1.86
N ASP A 52 -6.01 2.04 -1.45
CA ASP A 52 -5.41 3.25 -0.87
C ASP A 52 -4.73 2.96 0.48
N PHE A 53 -5.20 1.95 1.21
CA PHE A 53 -4.64 1.54 2.50
C PHE A 53 -3.21 0.99 2.39
N PRO A 54 -2.92 -0.07 1.60
CA PRO A 54 -1.55 -0.56 1.47
C PRO A 54 -0.61 0.48 0.83
N LEU A 55 -1.10 1.31 -0.10
CA LEU A 55 -0.30 2.40 -0.69
C LEU A 55 0.06 3.47 0.34
N SER A 56 -0.94 3.93 1.12
CA SER A 56 -0.71 4.92 2.18
C SER A 56 0.22 4.37 3.25
N ASN A 57 0.10 3.09 3.60
CA ASN A 57 1.01 2.43 4.54
C ASN A 57 2.46 2.42 4.03
N ALA A 58 2.69 2.08 2.75
CA ALA A 58 4.02 2.13 2.16
C ALA A 58 4.61 3.54 2.21
N VAL A 59 3.85 4.55 1.77
CA VAL A 59 4.29 5.95 1.76
C VAL A 59 4.57 6.47 3.17
N ASN A 60 3.67 6.23 4.13
CA ASN A 60 3.83 6.64 5.53
C ASN A 60 4.97 5.91 6.24
N SER A 61 5.37 4.74 5.74
CA SER A 61 6.54 3.99 6.21
C SER A 61 7.85 4.41 5.51
N GLY A 62 7.82 5.42 4.64
CA GLY A 62 8.99 5.89 3.88
C GLY A 62 9.36 5.05 2.66
N ILE A 63 8.57 4.02 2.33
CA ILE A 63 8.77 3.17 1.15
C ILE A 63 8.04 3.81 -0.03
N ARG A 64 8.79 4.53 -0.87
CA ARG A 64 8.24 5.34 -1.97
C ARG A 64 8.34 4.70 -3.34
N ARG A 65 8.94 3.51 -3.43
CA ARG A 65 8.97 2.68 -4.64
C ARG A 65 7.92 1.60 -4.49
N ILE A 66 6.82 1.77 -5.22
CA ILE A 66 5.61 0.94 -5.17
C ILE A 66 5.24 0.56 -6.59
#